data_AF-A0AAU0P5A6-F1
#
_entry.id   AF-A0AAU0P5A6-F1
#
_cell.length_a   1.000
_cell.length_b   1.000
_cell.length_c   1.000
_cell.angle_alpha   90.00
_cell.angle_beta   90.00
_cell.angle_gamma   90.00
#
_symmetry.space_group_name_H-M   'P 1'
#
loop_
_entity.id
_entity.type
_entity.pdbx_description
1 polymer ?
#
loop_
_entity_poly.entity_id
_entity_poly.type
_entity_poly.pdbx_seq_one_letter_code
_entity_poly.pdbx_strand_id
1 'polypeptide(L)'
;MNFQFKNWKAFRDQLKSQDIKIATFDFVYEKCEFKIIYPMEQNAFYIAKRGTQTVFVLFLDWYKITDRINKEAYDQLEVCKDLPFDPKKPYNPFDFLLALDNHLKENVKFKKTTKTEYFSTTKKAIPDEEKIYFQRWIPHLKDNKNVTDKNLEKVKKILGFHYATFCKDNNVSVGFTNVPNDLSFEVIEDPKKVLDEQKKKV
;
A
#
# COMPACT_ATOMS: atom_id res chain seq x y z
N MET A 1 14.18 -6.15 7.24
CA MET A 1 13.54 -7.42 6.86
C MET A 1 13.83 -7.63 5.38
N ASN A 2 14.22 -8.84 4.95
CA ASN A 2 14.51 -9.13 3.53
C ASN A 2 13.59 -10.27 3.06
N PHE A 3 12.30 -9.97 2.95
CA PHE A 3 11.31 -10.91 2.41
C PHE A 3 10.96 -10.50 0.97
N GLN A 4 10.77 -11.50 0.12
CA GLN A 4 10.50 -11.35 -1.30
C GLN A 4 9.33 -12.25 -1.69
N PHE A 5 8.27 -11.66 -2.22
CA PHE A 5 7.08 -12.38 -2.69
C PHE A 5 7.39 -13.07 -4.02
N LYS A 6 7.46 -14.40 -4.03
CA LYS A 6 7.77 -15.19 -5.23
C LYS A 6 6.59 -15.20 -6.21
N ASN A 7 5.37 -15.12 -5.70
CA ASN A 7 4.16 -15.18 -6.51
C ASN A 7 3.63 -13.80 -6.93
N TRP A 8 4.33 -12.71 -6.55
CA TRP A 8 3.93 -11.32 -6.82
C TRP A 8 3.62 -11.04 -8.30
N LYS A 9 4.46 -11.54 -9.21
CA LYS A 9 4.27 -11.30 -10.65
C LYS A 9 3.00 -11.98 -11.15
N ALA A 10 2.82 -13.26 -10.84
CA ALA A 10 1.64 -14.03 -11.23
C ALA A 10 0.36 -13.41 -10.66
N PHE A 11 0.39 -12.99 -9.39
CA PHE A 11 -0.70 -12.26 -8.75
C PHE A 11 -1.08 -10.97 -9.49
N ARG A 12 -0.10 -10.12 -9.84
CA ARG A 12 -0.37 -8.90 -10.60
C ARG A 12 -0.88 -9.18 -12.01
N ASP A 13 -0.38 -10.23 -12.66
CA ASP A 13 -0.86 -10.64 -13.99
C ASP A 13 -2.35 -11.06 -13.93
N GLN A 14 -2.80 -11.73 -12.86
CA GLN A 14 -4.23 -12.03 -12.63
C GLN A 14 -5.10 -10.77 -12.46
N LEU A 15 -4.60 -9.76 -11.75
CA LEU A 15 -5.32 -8.50 -11.58
C LEU A 15 -5.45 -7.73 -12.89
N LYS A 16 -4.37 -7.69 -13.69
CA LYS A 16 -4.36 -7.06 -15.01
C LYS A 16 -5.34 -7.73 -15.97
N SER A 17 -5.40 -9.06 -15.99
CA SER A 17 -6.35 -9.78 -16.86
C SER A 17 -7.82 -9.53 -16.52
N GLN A 18 -8.10 -9.05 -15.30
CA GLN A 18 -9.45 -8.71 -14.82
C GLN A 18 -9.72 -7.18 -14.82
N ASP A 19 -8.78 -6.37 -15.31
CA ASP A 19 -8.86 -4.90 -15.26
C ASP A 19 -9.12 -4.37 -13.83
N ILE A 20 -8.43 -4.94 -12.84
CA ILE A 20 -8.53 -4.54 -11.44
C ILE A 20 -7.29 -3.74 -11.05
N LYS A 21 -7.46 -2.43 -10.87
CA LYS A 21 -6.38 -1.52 -10.43
C LYS A 21 -6.18 -1.53 -8.91
N ILE A 22 -7.26 -1.67 -8.15
CA ILE A 22 -7.26 -1.77 -6.69
C ILE A 22 -8.12 -2.97 -6.31
N ALA A 23 -7.48 -3.97 -5.71
CA ALA A 23 -8.12 -5.24 -5.38
C ALA A 23 -8.43 -5.33 -3.89
N THR A 24 -9.61 -5.84 -3.56
CA THR A 24 -9.94 -6.34 -2.22
C THR A 24 -10.04 -7.86 -2.29
N PHE A 25 -9.43 -8.55 -1.32
CA PHE A 25 -9.60 -9.99 -1.14
C PHE A 25 -9.47 -10.37 0.33
N ASP A 26 -9.96 -11.55 0.68
CA ASP A 26 -9.88 -12.10 2.02
C ASP A 26 -8.68 -13.05 2.12
N PHE A 27 -8.03 -13.03 3.27
CA PHE A 27 -6.89 -13.90 3.57
C PHE A 27 -7.04 -14.45 4.98
N VAL A 28 -6.88 -15.76 5.12
CA VAL A 28 -6.91 -16.43 6.42
C VAL A 28 -5.49 -16.82 6.79
N TYR A 29 -5.07 -16.44 7.99
CA TYR A 29 -3.81 -16.86 8.57
C TYR A 29 -4.08 -17.44 9.96
N GLU A 30 -3.91 -18.75 10.05
CA GLU A 30 -4.22 -19.53 11.26
C GLU A 30 -5.69 -19.28 11.69
N LYS A 31 -5.95 -18.85 12.92
CA LYS A 31 -7.31 -18.55 13.42
C LYS A 31 -7.82 -17.14 13.09
N CYS A 32 -7.05 -16.34 12.35
CA CYS A 32 -7.41 -14.96 12.06
C CYS A 32 -7.80 -14.76 10.60
N GLU A 33 -8.83 -13.95 10.39
CA GLU A 33 -9.23 -13.48 9.07
C GLU A 33 -8.78 -12.04 8.84
N PHE A 34 -8.29 -11.79 7.63
CA PHE A 34 -7.85 -10.49 7.17
C PHE A 34 -8.59 -10.09 5.92
N LYS A 35 -8.94 -8.81 5.83
CA LYS A 35 -9.28 -8.16 4.56
C LYS A 35 -8.03 -7.46 4.06
N ILE A 36 -7.64 -7.73 2.83
CA ILE A 36 -6.49 -7.10 2.18
C ILE A 36 -6.98 -6.18 1.06
N ILE A 37 -6.48 -4.95 1.04
CA ILE A 37 -6.63 -4.02 -0.07
C ILE A 37 -5.26 -3.83 -0.72
N TYR A 38 -5.19 -4.02 -2.03
CA TYR A 38 -3.98 -3.93 -2.83
C TYR A 38 -4.18 -2.96 -4.02
N PRO A 39 -3.78 -1.69 -3.88
CA PRO A 39 -3.60 -0.78 -5.01
C PRO A 39 -2.35 -1.11 -5.83
N MET A 40 -2.54 -1.42 -7.10
CA MET A 40 -1.49 -1.94 -7.98
C MET A 40 -0.39 -0.91 -8.27
N GLU A 41 -0.73 0.35 -8.51
CA GLU A 41 0.26 1.41 -8.79
C GLU A 41 1.05 1.80 -7.53
N GLN A 42 0.40 1.72 -6.36
CA GLN A 42 1.06 2.00 -5.08
C GLN A 42 1.96 0.84 -4.64
N ASN A 43 1.63 -0.37 -5.11
CA ASN A 43 2.30 -1.63 -4.79
C ASN A 43 2.40 -1.84 -3.27
N ALA A 44 1.25 -1.77 -2.59
CA ALA A 44 1.16 -1.84 -1.14
C ALA A 44 0.04 -2.80 -0.70
N PHE A 45 0.28 -3.60 0.33
CA PHE A 45 -0.75 -4.38 0.99
C PHE A 45 -1.25 -3.63 2.23
N TYR A 46 -2.51 -3.18 2.21
CA TYR A 46 -3.22 -2.74 3.41
C TYR A 46 -3.94 -3.93 4.02
N ILE A 47 -3.51 -4.32 5.20
CA ILE A 47 -3.94 -5.56 5.85
C ILE A 47 -4.76 -5.20 7.07
N ALA A 48 -6.07 -5.41 6.99
CA ALA A 48 -7.02 -5.14 8.06
C ALA A 48 -7.43 -6.45 8.72
N LYS A 49 -7.19 -6.59 10.03
CA LYS A 49 -7.64 -7.78 10.78
C LYS A 49 -9.13 -7.65 11.09
N ARG A 50 -9.93 -8.63 10.66
CA ARG A 50 -11.38 -8.65 10.92
C ARG A 50 -11.68 -8.71 12.41
N GLY A 51 -12.75 -8.03 12.82
CA GLY A 51 -13.13 -7.90 14.23
C GLY A 51 -12.29 -6.88 15.04
N THR A 52 -11.37 -6.16 14.40
CA THR A 52 -10.54 -5.13 15.06
C THR A 52 -10.52 -3.83 14.25
N GLN A 53 -9.98 -2.76 14.84
CA GLN A 53 -9.71 -1.51 14.12
C GLN A 53 -8.27 -1.45 13.56
N THR A 54 -7.46 -2.48 13.80
CA THR A 54 -6.05 -2.47 13.42
C THR A 54 -5.88 -2.74 11.93
N VAL A 55 -5.15 -1.85 11.27
CA VAL A 55 -4.72 -1.97 9.88
C VAL A 55 -3.24 -1.64 9.82
N PHE A 56 -2.47 -2.46 9.12
CA PHE A 56 -1.07 -2.16 8.83
C PHE A 56 -0.80 -2.22 7.33
N VAL A 57 0.26 -1.52 6.91
CA VAL A 57 0.64 -1.41 5.50
C VAL A 57 2.00 -2.06 5.27
N LEU A 58 2.12 -2.81 4.18
CA LEU A 58 3.39 -3.31 3.66
C LEU A 58 3.61 -2.72 2.27
N PHE A 59 4.49 -1.73 2.17
CA PHE A 59 4.93 -1.21 0.87
C PHE A 59 5.96 -2.14 0.23
N LEU A 60 5.92 -2.22 -1.09
CA LEU A 60 6.81 -3.04 -1.88
C LEU A 60 7.61 -2.21 -2.89
N ASP A 61 8.88 -2.53 -3.00
CA ASP A 61 9.70 -2.20 -4.15
C ASP A 61 9.82 -3.45 -5.02
N TRP A 62 9.12 -3.43 -6.16
CA TRP A 62 8.83 -4.62 -6.96
C TRP A 62 8.16 -5.70 -6.08
N TYR A 63 8.83 -6.82 -5.86
CA TYR A 63 8.35 -7.94 -5.06
C TYR A 63 8.94 -7.96 -3.65
N LYS A 64 9.75 -6.96 -3.27
CA LYS A 64 10.46 -6.91 -1.98
C LYS A 64 9.77 -5.94 -1.03
N ILE A 65 9.62 -6.34 0.22
CA ILE A 65 9.08 -5.44 1.25
C ILE A 65 10.10 -4.35 1.56
N THR A 66 9.66 -3.08 1.57
CA THR A 66 10.53 -1.93 1.88
C THR A 66 10.61 -1.63 3.36
N ASP A 67 9.55 -1.91 4.11
CA ASP A 67 9.41 -1.53 5.51
C ASP A 67 9.50 -2.72 6.48
N ARG A 68 9.73 -2.41 7.75
CA ARG A 68 9.62 -3.42 8.81
C ARG A 68 8.16 -3.54 9.23
N ILE A 69 7.74 -4.74 9.61
CA ILE A 69 6.48 -4.92 10.34
C ILE A 69 6.60 -4.14 11.65
N ASN A 70 5.68 -3.20 11.87
CA ASN A 70 5.68 -2.39 13.09
C ASN A 70 5.22 -3.23 14.29
N LYS A 71 5.40 -2.71 15.51
CA LYS A 71 5.08 -3.44 16.74
C LYS A 71 3.61 -3.88 16.80
N GLU A 72 2.68 -2.98 16.47
CA GLU A 72 1.24 -3.29 16.53
C GLU A 72 0.87 -4.44 15.59
N ALA A 73 1.38 -4.41 14.36
CA ALA A 73 1.19 -5.48 13.38
C ALA A 73 1.81 -6.79 13.86
N TYR A 74 3.03 -6.74 14.42
CA TYR A 74 3.68 -7.92 15.01
C TYR A 74 2.81 -8.54 16.11
N ASP A 75 2.36 -7.74 17.08
CA ASP A 75 1.55 -8.21 18.21
C ASP A 75 0.24 -8.86 17.71
N GLN A 76 -0.40 -8.29 16.69
CA GLN A 76 -1.60 -8.88 16.09
C GLN A 76 -1.34 -10.23 15.44
N LEU A 77 -0.25 -10.34 14.68
CA LEU A 77 0.12 -11.58 13.99
C LEU A 77 0.54 -12.68 14.96
N GLU A 78 1.20 -12.32 16.07
CA GLU A 78 1.55 -13.23 17.16
C GLU A 78 0.29 -13.83 17.79
N VAL A 79 -0.73 -13.02 18.11
CA VAL A 79 -2.02 -13.49 18.64
C VAL A 79 -2.71 -14.49 17.71
N CYS A 80 -2.54 -14.34 16.39
CA CYS A 80 -3.13 -15.23 15.40
C CYS A 80 -2.48 -16.62 15.38
N LYS A 81 -1.21 -16.76 15.78
CA LYS A 81 -0.47 -18.02 15.71
C LYS A 81 -0.94 -19.07 16.72
N ASP A 82 -1.66 -18.64 17.76
CA ASP A 82 -2.18 -19.49 18.85
C ASP A 82 -1.12 -20.39 19.52
N LEU A 83 0.14 -19.96 19.50
CA LEU A 83 1.22 -20.64 20.19
C LEU A 83 1.37 -20.07 21.60
N PRO A 84 1.61 -20.93 22.61
CA PRO A 84 2.04 -20.47 23.92
C PRO A 84 3.31 -19.61 23.76
N PHE A 85 3.36 -18.46 24.44
CA PHE A 85 4.52 -17.60 24.41
C PHE A 85 5.77 -18.35 24.88
N ASP A 86 6.76 -18.48 23.99
CA ASP A 86 8.09 -19.03 24.30
C ASP A 86 9.15 -17.94 24.03
N PRO A 87 9.79 -17.37 25.07
CA PRO A 87 10.81 -16.34 24.88
C PRO A 87 12.07 -16.86 24.17
N LYS A 88 12.27 -18.18 24.07
CA LYS A 88 13.37 -18.79 23.29
C LYS A 88 13.00 -19.02 21.83
N LYS A 89 11.71 -18.91 21.47
CA LYS A 89 11.18 -19.07 20.11
C LYS A 89 10.10 -18.01 19.84
N PRO A 90 10.49 -16.73 19.74
CA PRO A 90 9.54 -15.66 19.47
C PRO A 90 8.84 -15.87 18.12
N TYR A 91 7.65 -15.31 17.99
CA TYR A 91 6.90 -15.33 16.74
C TYR A 91 7.74 -14.77 15.58
N ASN A 92 7.72 -15.49 14.44
CA ASN A 92 8.40 -15.07 13.24
C ASN A 92 7.39 -14.47 12.23
N PRO A 93 7.41 -13.15 11.97
CA PRO A 93 6.53 -12.52 10.99
C PRO A 93 6.72 -13.04 9.56
N PHE A 94 7.85 -13.69 9.25
CA PHE A 94 8.06 -14.33 7.95
C PHE A 94 7.02 -15.42 7.66
N ASP A 95 6.49 -16.09 8.68
CA ASP A 95 5.47 -17.14 8.50
C ASP A 95 4.20 -16.56 7.89
N PHE A 96 3.76 -15.38 8.36
CA PHE A 96 2.62 -14.67 7.78
C PHE A 96 2.89 -14.26 6.33
N LEU A 97 4.08 -13.71 6.06
CA LEU A 97 4.46 -13.27 4.73
C LEU A 97 4.54 -14.43 3.73
N LEU A 98 5.05 -15.59 4.17
CA LEU A 98 5.11 -16.80 3.38
C LEU A 98 3.71 -17.37 3.11
N ALA A 99 2.84 -17.39 4.14
CA ALA A 99 1.45 -17.81 3.97
C ALA A 99 0.70 -16.89 2.99
N LEU A 100 0.90 -15.57 3.09
CA LEU A 100 0.34 -14.61 2.15
C LEU A 100 0.88 -14.85 0.73
N ASP A 101 2.21 -14.97 0.56
CA ASP A 101 2.81 -15.25 -0.76
C ASP A 101 2.25 -16.52 -1.40
N ASN A 102 2.07 -17.58 -0.60
CA ASN A 102 1.46 -18.82 -1.09
C ASN A 102 -0.01 -18.62 -1.49
N HIS A 103 -0.79 -17.86 -0.72
CA HIS A 103 -2.17 -17.56 -1.07
C HIS A 103 -2.26 -16.77 -2.39
N LEU A 104 -1.33 -15.86 -2.66
CA LEU A 104 -1.27 -15.11 -3.93
C LEU A 104 -1.04 -15.99 -5.17
N LYS A 105 -0.52 -17.22 -4.99
CA LYS A 105 -0.38 -18.20 -6.08
C LYS A 105 -1.74 -18.78 -6.51
N GLU A 106 -2.71 -18.81 -5.60
CA GLU A 106 -4.01 -19.40 -5.85
C GLU A 106 -4.85 -18.48 -6.76
N ASN A 107 -5.94 -19.01 -7.33
CA ASN A 107 -6.95 -18.20 -8.02
C ASN A 107 -7.74 -17.39 -6.99
N VAL A 108 -7.10 -16.39 -6.40
CA VAL A 108 -7.68 -15.53 -5.36
C VAL A 108 -8.90 -14.83 -5.94
N LYS A 109 -10.01 -14.86 -5.18
CA LYS A 109 -11.25 -14.20 -5.58
C LYS A 109 -11.16 -12.71 -5.30
N PHE A 110 -10.87 -11.93 -6.33
CA PHE A 110 -10.76 -10.48 -6.21
C PHE A 110 -12.11 -9.79 -6.35
N LYS A 111 -12.24 -8.68 -5.63
CA LYS A 111 -13.28 -7.67 -5.82
C LYS A 111 -12.61 -6.34 -6.16
N LYS A 112 -13.18 -5.56 -7.08
CA LYS A 112 -12.78 -4.14 -7.26
C LYS A 112 -13.05 -3.36 -5.97
N THR A 113 -12.03 -2.73 -5.41
CA THR A 113 -12.16 -1.92 -4.19
C THR A 113 -12.91 -0.64 -4.49
N THR A 114 -13.87 -0.26 -3.65
CA THR A 114 -14.55 1.03 -3.77
C THR A 114 -13.75 2.15 -3.11
N LYS A 115 -13.97 3.40 -3.54
CA LYS A 115 -13.39 4.59 -2.91
C LYS A 115 -13.58 4.61 -1.38
N THR A 116 -14.80 4.33 -0.93
CA THR A 116 -15.15 4.29 0.50
C THR A 116 -14.40 3.18 1.25
N GLU A 117 -14.30 1.99 0.66
CA GLU A 117 -13.60 0.85 1.24
C GLU A 117 -12.10 1.12 1.37
N TYR A 118 -11.50 1.73 0.34
CA TYR A 118 -10.11 2.15 0.35
C TYR A 118 -9.84 3.16 1.47
N PHE A 119 -10.52 4.31 1.48
CA PHE A 119 -10.23 5.37 2.46
C PHE A 119 -10.56 4.98 3.91
N SER A 120 -11.64 4.24 4.13
CA SER A 120 -11.98 3.77 5.49
C SER A 120 -10.95 2.79 6.05
N THR A 121 -10.21 2.09 5.19
CA THR A 121 -9.14 1.17 5.56
C THR A 121 -7.80 1.88 5.69
N THR A 122 -7.40 2.66 4.68
CA THR A 122 -6.07 3.29 4.65
C THR A 122 -5.90 4.37 5.70
N LYS A 123 -6.98 5.10 6.06
CA LYS A 123 -6.96 6.07 7.17
C LYS A 123 -6.54 5.42 8.50
N LYS A 124 -6.84 4.14 8.71
CA LYS A 124 -6.47 3.43 9.95
C LYS A 124 -5.00 3.00 9.97
N ALA A 125 -4.38 2.87 8.79
CA ALA A 125 -3.00 2.40 8.64
C ALA A 125 -1.97 3.54 8.71
N ILE A 126 -2.39 4.78 8.47
CA ILE A 126 -1.50 5.94 8.40
C ILE A 126 -1.97 6.98 9.44
N PRO A 127 -1.09 7.48 10.32
CA PRO A 127 -1.47 8.48 11.32
C PRO A 127 -2.12 9.74 10.72
N ASP A 128 -3.17 10.24 11.37
CA ASP A 128 -3.99 11.39 10.90
C ASP A 128 -3.18 12.69 10.73
N GLU A 129 -2.09 12.85 11.48
CA GLU A 129 -1.23 14.04 11.48
C GLU A 129 -0.48 14.29 10.17
N GLU A 130 -0.35 13.26 9.31
CA GLU A 130 0.53 13.30 8.15
C GLU A 130 -0.03 14.07 6.95
N LYS A 131 -1.30 14.50 6.97
CA LYS A 131 -2.03 15.00 5.78
C LYS A 131 -1.90 13.99 4.63
N ILE A 132 -2.74 12.97 4.65
CA ILE A 132 -2.54 11.78 3.79
C ILE A 132 -3.18 11.90 2.40
N TYR A 133 -4.02 12.91 2.18
CA TYR A 133 -4.78 13.03 0.93
C TYR A 133 -3.98 13.80 -0.10
N PHE A 134 -3.99 13.29 -1.34
CA PHE A 134 -3.40 13.97 -2.47
C PHE A 134 -4.19 15.24 -2.80
N GLN A 135 -3.49 16.35 -3.00
CA GLN A 135 -4.10 17.62 -3.41
C GLN A 135 -3.83 17.92 -4.88
N ARG A 136 -2.57 17.79 -5.30
CA ARG A 136 -2.12 18.11 -6.66
C ARG A 136 -0.69 17.65 -6.90
N TRP A 137 -0.35 17.52 -8.17
CA TRP A 137 1.02 17.50 -8.64
C TRP A 137 1.59 18.93 -8.68
N ILE A 138 2.88 19.10 -8.43
CA ILE A 138 3.59 20.39 -8.53
C ILE A 138 4.77 20.17 -9.49
N PRO A 139 4.56 20.37 -10.81
CA PRO A 139 5.60 20.11 -11.80
C PRO A 139 6.66 21.21 -11.78
N HIS A 140 7.93 20.81 -11.81
CA HIS A 140 9.07 21.74 -11.79
C HIS A 140 9.71 21.93 -13.18
N LEU A 141 8.89 21.89 -14.23
CA LEU A 141 9.35 21.94 -15.62
C LEU A 141 9.76 23.36 -16.06
N LYS A 142 9.28 24.40 -15.38
CA LYS A 142 9.42 25.81 -15.81
C LYS A 142 10.14 26.71 -14.80
N ASP A 143 10.44 26.23 -13.59
CA ASP A 143 10.89 27.07 -12.48
C ASP A 143 12.34 26.81 -12.02
N ASN A 144 13.14 26.09 -12.81
CA ASN A 144 14.53 25.68 -12.49
C ASN A 144 14.67 25.02 -11.11
N LYS A 145 13.58 24.41 -10.61
CA LYS A 145 13.55 23.66 -9.36
C LYS A 145 13.55 22.18 -9.65
N ASN A 146 13.82 21.41 -8.59
CA ASN A 146 13.64 19.98 -8.61
C ASN A 146 12.76 19.54 -7.44
N VAL A 147 12.11 18.39 -7.59
CA VAL A 147 11.50 17.70 -6.45
C VAL A 147 12.55 17.50 -5.35
N THR A 148 12.18 17.83 -4.13
CA THR A 148 13.10 17.78 -2.98
C THR A 148 13.12 16.38 -2.36
N ASP A 149 14.26 15.97 -1.79
CA ASP A 149 14.37 14.70 -1.05
C ASP A 149 13.34 14.61 0.08
N LYS A 150 13.08 15.73 0.78
CA LYS A 150 12.05 15.81 1.81
C LYS A 150 10.65 15.48 1.28
N ASN A 151 10.32 15.92 0.06
CA ASN A 151 9.05 15.58 -0.56
C ASN A 151 9.02 14.09 -0.96
N LEU A 152 10.11 13.58 -1.55
CA LEU A 152 10.22 12.17 -1.93
C LEU A 152 10.09 11.21 -0.74
N GLU A 153 10.74 11.52 0.39
CA GLU A 153 10.61 10.71 1.62
C GLU A 153 9.18 10.73 2.17
N LYS A 154 8.51 11.88 2.13
CA LYS A 154 7.09 11.96 2.52
C LYS A 154 6.19 11.16 1.57
N VAL A 155 6.42 11.27 0.26
CA VAL A 155 5.69 10.48 -0.75
C VAL A 155 5.93 9.00 -0.52
N LYS A 156 7.16 8.58 -0.27
CA LYS A 156 7.49 7.17 0.01
C LYS A 156 6.75 6.65 1.25
N LYS A 157 6.66 7.46 2.31
CA LYS A 157 5.94 7.10 3.55
C LYS A 157 4.42 6.96 3.37
N ILE A 158 3.81 7.78 2.52
CA ILE A 158 2.34 7.85 2.37
C ILE A 158 1.85 7.03 1.17
N LEU A 159 2.51 7.20 0.02
CA LEU A 159 2.15 6.66 -1.28
C LEU A 159 3.09 5.54 -1.75
N GLY A 160 4.14 5.21 -1.01
CA GLY A 160 5.02 4.09 -1.33
C GLY A 160 6.13 4.42 -2.34
N PHE A 161 7.00 3.43 -2.54
CA PHE A 161 8.24 3.58 -3.31
C PHE A 161 8.00 3.91 -4.80
N HIS A 162 6.97 3.34 -5.41
CA HIS A 162 6.64 3.56 -6.82
C HIS A 162 6.23 5.01 -7.08
N TYR A 163 5.47 5.64 -6.17
CA TYR A 163 5.10 7.05 -6.29
C TYR A 163 6.30 7.97 -6.09
N ALA A 164 7.20 7.65 -5.15
CA ALA A 164 8.42 8.43 -4.97
C ALA A 164 9.30 8.39 -6.23
N THR A 165 9.43 7.21 -6.85
CA THR A 165 10.15 7.03 -8.11
C THR A 165 9.49 7.82 -9.24
N PHE A 166 8.16 7.70 -9.39
CA PHE A 166 7.38 8.49 -10.34
C PHE A 166 7.60 10.01 -10.18
N CYS A 167 7.59 10.50 -8.94
CA CYS A 167 7.84 11.91 -8.63
C CYS A 167 9.23 12.37 -9.08
N LYS A 168 10.25 11.55 -8.78
CA LYS A 168 11.64 11.80 -9.14
C LYS A 168 11.83 11.83 -10.66
N ASP A 169 11.32 10.82 -11.36
CA ASP A 169 11.50 10.66 -12.80
C ASP A 169 10.76 11.74 -13.61
N ASN A 170 9.64 12.26 -13.08
CA ASN A 170 8.85 13.31 -13.74
C ASN A 170 9.15 14.72 -13.22
N ASN A 171 10.13 14.86 -12.33
CA ASN A 171 10.47 16.10 -11.63
C ASN A 171 9.23 16.86 -11.07
N VAL A 172 8.44 16.14 -10.28
CA VAL A 172 7.16 16.63 -9.76
C VAL A 172 7.08 16.40 -8.25
N SER A 173 6.71 17.43 -7.49
CA SER A 173 6.41 17.29 -6.06
C SER A 173 4.93 16.96 -5.84
N VAL A 174 4.60 16.35 -4.72
CA VAL A 174 3.21 16.12 -4.28
C VAL A 174 2.79 17.18 -3.27
N GLY A 175 1.66 17.84 -3.52
CA GLY A 175 0.91 18.59 -2.53
C GLY A 175 -0.02 17.66 -1.76
N PHE A 176 0.02 17.73 -0.42
CA PHE A 176 -0.80 16.92 0.48
C PHE A 176 -1.79 17.80 1.27
N THR A 177 -2.98 17.27 1.54
CA THR A 177 -4.05 17.92 2.31
C THR A 177 -4.63 16.98 3.38
N ASN A 178 -5.31 17.55 4.37
CA ASN A 178 -6.11 16.82 5.37
C ASN A 178 -7.57 16.59 4.93
N VAL A 179 -7.97 17.13 3.78
CA VAL A 179 -9.34 17.02 3.27
C VAL A 179 -9.45 15.88 2.26
N PRO A 180 -10.24 14.83 2.53
CA PRO A 180 -10.53 13.78 1.56
C PRO A 180 -11.13 14.34 0.28
N ASN A 181 -10.73 13.81 -0.87
CA ASN A 181 -11.21 14.24 -2.17
C ASN A 181 -11.18 13.08 -3.19
N ASP A 182 -11.91 13.20 -4.31
CA ASP A 182 -11.93 12.19 -5.38
C ASP A 182 -10.56 11.97 -6.02
N LEU A 183 -9.79 13.06 -6.18
CA LEU A 183 -8.46 13.03 -6.78
C LEU A 183 -7.48 12.11 -6.03
N SER A 184 -7.65 11.96 -4.72
CA SER A 184 -6.85 11.05 -3.90
C SER A 184 -7.08 9.58 -4.21
N PHE A 185 -8.23 9.21 -4.78
CA PHE A 185 -8.48 7.84 -5.23
C PHE A 185 -8.04 7.66 -6.68
N GLU A 186 -8.37 8.63 -7.53
CA GLU A 186 -7.96 8.64 -8.95
C GLU A 186 -6.44 8.57 -9.10
N VAL A 187 -5.69 9.31 -8.25
CA VAL A 187 -4.23 9.28 -8.29
C VAL A 187 -3.69 7.91 -7.94
N ILE A 188 -4.34 7.16 -7.04
CA ILE A 188 -3.95 5.81 -6.61
C ILE A 188 -4.19 4.79 -7.74
N GLU A 189 -5.24 5.00 -8.53
CA GLU A 189 -5.55 4.17 -9.70
C GLU A 189 -4.65 4.47 -10.90
N ASP A 190 -4.32 5.74 -11.14
CA ASP A 190 -3.58 6.16 -12.33
C ASP A 190 -2.86 7.51 -12.12
N PRO A 191 -1.67 7.52 -11.50
CA PRO A 191 -0.96 8.76 -11.19
C PRO A 191 -0.57 9.54 -12.44
N LYS A 192 -0.28 8.82 -13.54
CA LYS A 192 0.10 9.41 -14.81
C LYS A 192 -1.08 10.12 -15.47
N LYS A 193 -2.25 9.48 -15.54
CA LYS A 193 -3.47 10.11 -16.07
C LYS A 193 -3.77 11.42 -15.33
N VAL A 194 -3.72 11.39 -14.00
CA VAL A 194 -3.95 12.59 -13.17
C VAL A 194 -2.93 13.69 -13.47
N LEU A 195 -1.65 13.34 -13.64
CA LEU A 195 -0.61 14.30 -14.01
C LEU A 195 -0.85 14.93 -15.38
N ASP A 196 -1.17 14.11 -16.38
CA ASP A 196 -1.39 14.56 -17.75
C ASP A 196 -2.64 15.46 -17.86
N GLU A 197 -3.71 15.12 -17.16
CA GLU A 197 -4.91 15.96 -17.08
C GLU A 197 -4.64 17.29 -16.37
N GLN A 198 -3.82 17.29 -15.33
CA GLN A 198 -3.45 18.52 -14.64
C GLN A 198 -2.60 19.43 -15.55
N LYS A 199 -1.68 18.88 -16.34
CA LYS A 199 -0.87 19.65 -17.29
C LYS A 199 -1.69 20.32 -18.39
N LYS A 200 -2.82 19.73 -18.80
CA LYS A 200 -3.73 20.33 -19.80
C LYS A 200 -4.47 21.58 -19.30
N LYS A 201 -4.55 21.76 -17.98
CA LYS A 201 -5.26 22.89 -17.34
C LYS A 201 -4.35 24.10 -17.07
N VAL A 202 -3.06 24.02 -17.42
CA VAL A 202 -2.01 25.01 -17.12
C VAL A 202 -1.45 25.62 -18.41
#